data_AF-A0A7M3MA48-F1
#
_entry.id   AF-A0A7M3MA48-F1
#
_cell.length_a   1.000
_cell.length_b   1.000
_cell.length_c   1.000
_cell.angle_alpha   90.00
_cell.angle_beta   90.00
_cell.angle_gamma   90.00
#
_symmetry.space_group_name_H-M   'P 1'
#
loop_
_entity.id
_entity.type
_entity.pdbx_description
1 polymer ?
#
loop_
_entity_poly.entity_id
_entity_poly.type
_entity_poly.pdbx_seq_one_letter_code
_entity_poly.pdbx_strand_id
1 'polypeptide(L)'
;YGMFTDEQKGLLETGIIKADGNMTSGDAHLAVNFPLVLEKGLDGLRAKVAERRSRINLTVLEDLHGDQFLKAIDIVLEAVSLHITRFADLAREMASTETRESRRDELLAMAENCDVIAHEPPKTFWQALQLCYFIQLILQIESNGHSVSFARMDQYLYPFYRRDVELNQSLDREHAIELLHSCWLKLLEVNKIRSGSHSKASAGSPLYQNVTIGGQKLVNGEPMDAVNPLSYAILESCGRL
;
A
#
# COMPACT_ATOMS: atom_id res chain seq x y z
N TYR A 1 23.87 -13.70 -14.65
CA TYR A 1 24.51 -15.03 -14.80
C TYR A 1 26.02 -15.06 -14.58
N GLY A 2 26.74 -13.92 -14.51
CA GLY A 2 28.21 -13.92 -14.44
C GLY A 2 28.84 -14.46 -13.15
N MET A 3 28.06 -14.65 -12.08
CA MET A 3 28.56 -15.16 -10.79
C MET A 3 28.23 -16.64 -10.53
N PHE A 4 27.39 -17.29 -11.35
CA PHE A 4 27.06 -18.69 -11.15
C PHE A 4 28.21 -19.59 -11.60
N THR A 5 28.54 -20.59 -10.79
CA THR A 5 29.43 -21.69 -11.19
C THR A 5 28.77 -22.52 -12.28
N ASP A 6 29.55 -23.32 -13.01
CA ASP A 6 28.98 -24.15 -14.09
C ASP A 6 28.06 -25.26 -13.54
N GLU A 7 28.34 -25.78 -12.34
CA GLU A 7 27.43 -26.68 -11.62
C GLU A 7 26.08 -26.02 -11.35
N GLN A 8 26.08 -24.77 -10.87
CA GLN A 8 24.84 -24.03 -10.59
C GLN A 8 24.04 -23.75 -11.86
N LYS A 9 24.72 -23.45 -12.98
CA LYS A 9 24.05 -23.31 -14.28
C LYS A 9 23.42 -24.63 -14.73
N GLY A 10 24.16 -25.73 -14.62
CA GLY A 10 23.64 -27.07 -14.96
C GLY A 10 22.42 -27.44 -14.11
N LEU A 11 22.44 -27.17 -12.80
CA LEU A 11 21.28 -27.41 -11.92
C LEU A 11 20.05 -26.62 -12.36
N LEU A 12 20.20 -25.32 -12.67
CA LEU A 12 19.10 -24.48 -13.14
C LEU A 12 18.56 -24.94 -14.50
N GLU A 13 19.43 -25.36 -15.42
CA GLU A 13 19.06 -25.84 -16.75
C GLU A 13 18.22 -27.12 -16.69
N THR A 14 18.56 -28.06 -15.80
CA THR A 14 17.73 -29.27 -15.60
C THR A 14 16.35 -28.96 -15.01
N GLY A 15 16.21 -27.83 -14.31
CA GLY A 15 15.01 -27.46 -13.59
C GLY A 15 14.76 -28.23 -12.29
N ILE A 16 15.73 -29.02 -11.80
CA ILE A 16 15.65 -29.70 -10.49
C ILE A 16 15.64 -28.69 -9.34
N ILE A 17 16.35 -27.57 -9.51
CA ILE A 17 16.27 -26.37 -8.67
C ILE A 17 15.87 -25.22 -9.59
N LYS A 18 14.92 -24.38 -9.14
CA LYS A 18 14.44 -23.22 -9.92
C LYS A 18 14.44 -21.97 -9.06
N ALA A 19 14.90 -20.87 -9.65
CA ALA A 19 14.91 -19.54 -9.05
C ALA A 19 14.44 -18.46 -10.04
N ASP A 20 13.70 -18.86 -11.08
CA ASP A 20 13.27 -17.98 -12.19
C ASP A 20 12.53 -16.74 -11.68
N GLY A 21 11.67 -16.90 -10.67
CA GLY A 21 10.94 -15.80 -10.05
C GLY A 21 11.88 -14.74 -9.48
N ASN A 22 12.87 -15.16 -8.69
CA ASN A 22 13.84 -14.25 -8.04
C ASN A 22 14.78 -13.57 -9.06
N MET A 23 15.09 -14.23 -10.17
CA MET A 23 16.00 -13.67 -11.19
C MET A 23 15.29 -12.71 -12.16
N THR A 24 13.96 -12.76 -12.27
CA THR A 24 13.18 -12.01 -13.26
C THR A 24 12.21 -11.00 -12.66
N SER A 25 12.24 -10.86 -11.33
CA SER A 25 11.35 -9.99 -10.57
C SER A 25 12.07 -9.41 -9.36
N GLY A 26 11.62 -8.26 -8.86
CA GLY A 26 11.91 -7.87 -7.48
C GLY A 26 11.26 -8.85 -6.48
N ASP A 27 11.72 -8.82 -5.22
CA ASP A 27 11.24 -9.74 -4.19
C ASP A 27 9.79 -9.45 -3.78
N ALA A 28 9.54 -8.30 -3.14
CA ALA A 28 8.32 -8.00 -2.39
C ALA A 28 8.06 -9.04 -1.28
N HIS A 29 6.97 -9.84 -1.34
CA HIS A 29 6.65 -10.86 -0.33
C HIS A 29 6.67 -10.34 1.12
N LEU A 30 6.06 -9.18 1.33
CA LEU A 30 6.04 -8.48 2.61
C LEU A 30 4.79 -7.62 2.74
N ALA A 31 4.55 -7.15 3.97
CA ALA A 31 3.69 -6.02 4.23
C ALA A 31 4.55 -4.86 4.77
N VAL A 32 4.36 -3.67 4.22
CA VAL A 32 4.99 -2.46 4.76
C VAL A 32 4.28 -2.01 6.04
N ASN A 33 4.90 -1.08 6.78
CA ASN A 33 4.32 -0.57 8.02
C ASN A 33 3.24 0.49 7.75
N PHE A 34 2.05 0.04 7.31
CA PHE A 34 0.88 0.91 7.12
C PHE A 34 0.51 1.73 8.37
N PRO A 35 0.55 1.19 9.61
CA PRO A 35 0.35 2.01 10.82
C PRO A 35 1.26 3.23 10.88
N LEU A 36 2.55 3.09 10.56
CA LEU A 36 3.49 4.21 10.55
C LEU A 36 3.13 5.25 9.49
N VAL A 37 2.72 4.81 8.29
CA VAL A 37 2.28 5.71 7.22
C VAL A 37 1.04 6.50 7.67
N LEU A 38 0.04 5.82 8.23
CA LEU A 38 -1.21 6.43 8.68
C LEU A 38 -1.00 7.36 9.90
N GLU A 39 -0.05 7.05 10.78
CA GLU A 39 0.25 7.87 11.96
C GLU A 39 1.02 9.14 11.58
N LYS A 40 2.00 9.03 10.68
CA LYS A 40 2.92 10.14 10.35
C LYS A 40 2.49 10.97 9.16
N GLY A 41 1.75 10.40 8.20
CA GLY A 41 1.59 11.00 6.88
C GLY A 41 2.93 11.08 6.13
N LEU A 42 2.91 11.59 4.89
CA LEU A 42 4.11 11.69 4.06
C LEU A 42 5.09 12.74 4.59
N ASP A 43 4.59 13.90 5.04
CA ASP A 43 5.46 14.95 5.61
C ASP A 43 6.09 14.50 6.93
N GLY A 44 5.37 13.75 7.77
CA GLY A 44 5.94 13.19 8.99
C GLY A 44 7.01 12.14 8.72
N LEU A 45 6.89 11.36 7.63
CA LEU A 45 7.95 10.46 7.18
C LEU A 45 9.18 11.23 6.69
N ARG A 46 8.99 12.30 5.91
CA ARG A 46 10.10 13.18 5.49
C ARG A 46 10.79 13.83 6.68
N ALA A 47 10.03 14.31 7.67
CA ALA A 47 10.58 14.87 8.90
C ALA A 47 11.41 13.84 9.68
N LYS A 48 10.96 12.58 9.75
CA LYS A 48 11.72 11.47 10.34
C LYS A 48 13.04 11.22 9.59
N VAL A 49 13.04 11.29 8.26
CA VAL A 49 14.25 11.14 7.44
C VAL A 49 15.20 12.31 7.65
N ALA A 50 14.69 13.55 7.65
CA ALA A 50 15.48 14.76 7.88
C ALA A 50 16.16 14.74 9.26
N GLU A 51 15.45 14.30 10.31
CA GLU A 51 16.01 14.12 11.64
C GLU A 51 17.09 13.03 11.69
N ARG A 52 16.95 11.93 10.93
CA ARG A 52 18.02 10.93 10.83
C ARG A 52 19.24 11.48 10.07
N ARG A 53 19.03 12.29 9.03
CA ARG A 53 20.11 12.91 8.24
C ARG A 53 20.87 13.97 9.04
N SER A 54 20.24 14.69 9.97
CA SER A 54 20.96 15.68 10.81
C SER A 54 21.98 15.05 11.75
N ARG A 55 21.90 13.74 11.99
CA ARG A 55 22.83 12.96 12.83
C ARG A 55 23.92 12.22 12.03
N ILE A 56 24.02 12.45 10.73
CA ILE A 56 25.03 11.84 9.87
C ILE A 56 26.39 12.51 10.11
N ASN A 57 27.43 11.70 10.27
CA ASN A 57 28.81 12.14 10.16
C ASN A 57 29.43 11.63 8.84
N LEU A 58 29.63 12.52 7.88
CA LEU A 58 30.16 12.16 6.54
C LEU A 58 31.61 11.63 6.55
N THR A 59 32.33 11.72 7.67
CA THR A 59 33.65 11.09 7.81
C THR A 59 33.58 9.65 8.32
N VAL A 60 32.38 9.15 8.64
CA VAL A 60 32.14 7.74 8.99
C VAL A 60 31.61 7.02 7.74
N LEU A 61 32.31 5.99 7.28
CA LEU A 61 32.02 5.31 6.01
C LEU A 61 30.57 4.80 5.92
N GLU A 62 30.06 4.23 7.00
CA GLU A 62 28.66 3.74 7.06
C GLU A 62 27.65 4.89 6.93
N ASP A 63 27.93 6.03 7.55
CA ASP A 63 27.07 7.22 7.47
C ASP A 63 27.14 7.89 6.10
N LEU A 64 28.28 7.82 5.39
CA LEU A 64 28.38 8.29 4.01
C LEU A 64 27.42 7.52 3.09
N HIS A 65 27.41 6.19 3.18
CA HIS A 65 26.45 5.36 2.45
C HIS A 65 25.02 5.57 2.95
N GLY A 66 24.84 5.67 4.26
CA GLY A 66 23.55 5.94 4.90
C GLY A 66 22.91 7.23 4.42
N ASP A 67 23.68 8.32 4.26
CA ASP A 67 23.16 9.60 3.77
C ASP A 67 22.64 9.51 2.34
N GLN A 68 23.31 8.78 1.45
CA GLN A 68 22.84 8.57 0.08
C GLN A 68 21.52 7.81 0.06
N PHE A 69 21.37 6.79 0.92
CA PHE A 69 20.12 6.05 1.04
C PHE A 69 18.99 6.92 1.61
N LEU A 70 19.27 7.71 2.66
CA LEU A 70 18.29 8.64 3.24
C LEU A 70 17.86 9.72 2.23
N LYS A 71 18.79 10.21 1.42
CA LYS A 71 18.48 11.13 0.32
C LYS A 71 17.55 10.48 -0.71
N ALA A 72 17.80 9.23 -1.09
CA ALA A 72 16.93 8.50 -2.01
C ALA A 72 15.51 8.33 -1.43
N ILE A 73 15.40 8.01 -0.14
CA ILE A 73 14.09 7.92 0.54
C ILE A 73 13.35 9.27 0.48
N ASP A 74 14.00 10.38 0.80
CA ASP A 74 13.35 11.70 0.79
C ASP A 74 12.85 12.09 -0.60
N ILE A 75 13.65 11.81 -1.65
CA ILE A 75 13.25 12.04 -3.06
C ILE A 75 12.01 11.22 -3.41
N VAL A 76 11.95 9.95 -3.01
CA VAL A 76 10.79 9.09 -3.29
C VAL A 76 9.57 9.57 -2.52
N LEU A 77 9.70 9.91 -1.23
CA LEU A 77 8.57 10.44 -0.43
C LEU A 77 7.99 11.71 -1.05
N GLU A 78 8.84 12.63 -1.51
CA GLU A 78 8.41 13.83 -2.24
C GLU A 78 7.70 13.47 -3.55
N ALA A 79 8.24 12.53 -4.32
CA ALA A 79 7.61 12.07 -5.56
C ALA A 79 6.24 11.43 -5.32
N VAL A 80 6.06 10.70 -4.21
CA VAL A 80 4.76 10.13 -3.81
C VAL A 80 3.77 11.25 -3.50
N SER A 81 4.14 12.24 -2.69
CA SER A 81 3.28 13.41 -2.40
C SER A 81 2.83 14.09 -3.70
N LEU A 82 3.77 14.38 -4.61
CA LEU A 82 3.48 15.00 -5.91
C LEU A 82 2.59 14.12 -6.78
N HIS A 83 2.76 12.80 -6.74
CA HIS A 83 1.91 11.86 -7.48
C HIS A 83 0.46 11.89 -6.97
N ILE A 84 0.26 11.95 -5.66
CA ILE A 84 -1.06 12.08 -5.04
C ILE A 84 -1.70 13.42 -5.42
N THR A 85 -0.95 14.54 -5.33
CA THR A 85 -1.43 15.87 -5.75
C THR A 85 -1.86 15.88 -7.22
N ARG A 86 -1.11 15.18 -8.10
CA ARG A 86 -1.49 15.05 -9.51
C ARG A 86 -2.85 14.38 -9.70
N PHE A 87 -3.21 13.40 -8.86
CA PHE A 87 -4.55 12.81 -8.87
C PHE A 87 -5.62 13.75 -8.31
N ALA A 88 -5.28 14.58 -7.32
CA ALA A 88 -6.17 15.63 -6.84
C ALA A 88 -6.51 16.62 -7.97
N ASP A 89 -5.49 17.10 -8.68
CA ASP A 89 -5.65 18.02 -9.81
C ASP A 89 -6.49 17.41 -10.93
N LEU A 90 -6.22 16.15 -11.29
CA LEU A 90 -6.99 15.42 -12.30
C LEU A 90 -8.47 15.26 -11.88
N ALA A 91 -8.72 14.93 -10.60
CA ALA A 91 -10.08 14.79 -10.10
C ALA A 91 -10.84 16.13 -10.16
N ARG A 92 -10.20 17.27 -9.85
CA ARG A 92 -10.80 18.61 -10.02
C ARG A 92 -11.05 18.96 -11.48
N GLU A 93 -10.12 18.64 -12.37
CA GLU A 93 -10.28 18.83 -13.82
C GLU A 93 -11.50 18.06 -14.32
N MET A 94 -11.61 16.78 -13.97
CA MET A 94 -12.75 15.94 -14.34
C MET A 94 -14.06 16.47 -13.74
N ALA A 95 -14.04 16.93 -12.48
CA ALA A 95 -15.22 17.51 -11.83
C ALA A 95 -15.73 18.77 -12.56
N SER A 96 -14.84 19.59 -13.12
CA SER A 96 -15.22 20.82 -13.83
C SER A 96 -16.04 20.59 -15.11
N THR A 97 -15.98 19.38 -15.67
CA THR A 97 -16.69 19.00 -16.91
C THR A 97 -17.74 17.91 -16.69
N GLU A 98 -17.87 17.37 -15.46
CA GLU A 98 -18.86 16.35 -15.13
C GLU A 98 -20.26 16.96 -15.03
N THR A 99 -21.22 16.33 -15.68
CA THR A 99 -22.60 16.83 -15.78
C THR A 99 -23.51 16.25 -14.70
N ARG A 100 -23.15 15.09 -14.13
CA ARG A 100 -23.88 14.46 -13.04
C ARG A 100 -23.41 15.02 -11.71
N GLU A 101 -24.30 15.70 -11.01
CA GLU A 101 -24.03 16.32 -9.71
C GLU A 101 -23.40 15.34 -8.70
N SER A 102 -23.97 14.15 -8.53
CA SER A 102 -23.42 13.15 -7.59
C SER A 102 -21.97 12.77 -7.91
N ARG A 103 -21.64 12.56 -9.19
CA ARG A 103 -20.29 12.19 -9.60
C ARG A 103 -19.31 13.36 -9.50
N ARG A 104 -19.76 14.58 -9.80
CA ARG A 104 -18.96 15.78 -9.60
C ARG A 104 -18.58 15.92 -8.12
N ASP A 105 -19.53 15.74 -7.23
CA ASP A 105 -19.30 15.88 -5.79
C ASP A 105 -18.38 14.75 -5.25
N GLU A 106 -18.50 13.52 -5.76
CA GLU A 106 -17.52 12.45 -5.51
C GLU A 106 -16.10 12.82 -5.97
N LEU A 107 -15.95 13.38 -7.17
CA LEU A 107 -14.64 13.78 -7.71
C LEU A 107 -14.02 14.92 -6.89
N LEU A 108 -14.82 15.87 -6.42
CA LEU A 108 -14.35 16.93 -5.53
C LEU A 108 -13.92 16.35 -4.17
N ALA A 109 -14.69 15.43 -3.59
CA ALA A 109 -14.31 14.74 -2.35
C ALA A 109 -13.02 13.91 -2.53
N MET A 110 -12.84 13.25 -3.68
CA MET A 110 -11.60 12.56 -4.02
C MET A 110 -10.41 13.53 -4.08
N ALA A 111 -10.58 14.70 -4.70
CA ALA A 111 -9.55 15.73 -4.76
C ALA A 111 -9.16 16.23 -3.37
N GLU A 112 -10.15 16.62 -2.54
CA GLU A 112 -9.93 17.07 -1.17
C GLU A 112 -9.24 16.01 -0.30
N ASN A 113 -9.64 14.75 -0.44
CA ASN A 113 -8.98 13.65 0.27
C ASN A 113 -7.53 13.47 -0.18
N CYS A 114 -7.25 13.59 -1.49
CA CYS A 114 -5.89 13.51 -2.02
C CYS A 114 -5.02 14.67 -1.52
N ASP A 115 -5.56 15.90 -1.46
CA ASP A 115 -4.82 17.06 -0.93
C ASP A 115 -4.34 16.84 0.51
N VAL A 116 -5.21 16.27 1.35
CA VAL A 116 -4.88 15.97 2.74
C VAL A 116 -3.77 14.92 2.80
N ILE A 117 -3.97 13.76 2.18
CA ILE A 117 -3.06 12.61 2.34
C ILE A 117 -1.76 12.75 1.55
N ALA A 118 -1.66 13.72 0.63
CA ALA A 118 -0.40 14.07 -0.03
C ALA A 118 0.65 14.56 0.98
N HIS A 119 0.23 15.03 2.15
CA HIS A 119 1.12 15.63 3.15
C HIS A 119 0.83 15.12 4.57
N GLU A 120 -0.43 15.24 5.00
CA GLU A 120 -0.85 15.03 6.38
C GLU A 120 -1.25 13.57 6.67
N PRO A 121 -1.26 13.17 7.95
CA PRO A 121 -1.97 11.96 8.38
C PRO A 121 -3.45 12.02 7.95
N PRO A 122 -4.03 10.91 7.44
CA PRO A 122 -5.43 10.86 7.09
C PRO A 122 -6.31 11.09 8.31
N LYS A 123 -7.48 11.71 8.09
CA LYS A 123 -8.45 12.07 9.14
C LYS A 123 -9.77 11.33 9.01
N THR A 124 -10.04 10.68 7.88
CA THR A 124 -11.26 9.88 7.63
C THR A 124 -10.93 8.45 7.21
N PHE A 125 -11.89 7.53 7.26
CA PHE A 125 -11.75 6.16 6.77
C PHE A 125 -11.44 6.15 5.27
N TRP A 126 -12.10 7.01 4.49
CA TRP A 126 -11.82 7.14 3.07
C TRP A 126 -10.39 7.62 2.80
N GLN A 127 -9.93 8.66 3.50
CA GLN A 127 -8.54 9.13 3.39
C GLN A 127 -7.54 8.03 3.78
N ALA A 128 -7.80 7.30 4.86
CA ALA A 128 -6.90 6.23 5.32
C ALA A 128 -6.82 5.07 4.32
N LEU A 129 -7.96 4.65 3.76
CA LEU A 129 -8.00 3.60 2.74
C LEU A 129 -7.33 4.06 1.44
N GLN A 130 -7.59 5.29 1.01
CA GLN A 130 -6.98 5.87 -0.19
C GLN A 130 -5.46 5.97 -0.07
N LEU A 131 -4.94 6.40 1.09
CA LEU A 131 -3.49 6.46 1.34
C LEU A 131 -2.88 5.05 1.35
N CYS A 132 -3.52 4.08 2.03
CA CYS A 132 -3.06 2.69 1.99
C CYS A 132 -3.01 2.13 0.56
N TYR A 133 -4.03 2.43 -0.26
CA TYR A 133 -4.04 2.03 -1.66
C TYR A 133 -2.93 2.69 -2.48
N PHE A 134 -2.68 4.00 -2.31
CA PHE A 134 -1.57 4.67 -3.01
C PHE A 134 -0.22 4.02 -2.69
N ILE A 135 0.04 3.71 -1.43
CA ILE A 135 1.27 3.00 -1.05
C ILE A 135 1.32 1.60 -1.68
N GLN A 136 0.23 0.83 -1.62
CA GLN A 136 0.13 -0.50 -2.24
C GLN A 136 0.38 -0.46 -3.75
N LEU A 137 -0.14 0.55 -4.45
CA LEU A 137 0.02 0.75 -5.88
C LEU A 137 1.48 1.12 -6.20
N ILE A 138 2.03 2.13 -5.52
CA ILE A 138 3.35 2.67 -5.83
C ILE A 138 4.46 1.65 -5.56
N LEU A 139 4.32 0.82 -4.52
CA LEU A 139 5.22 -0.32 -4.26
C LEU A 139 5.31 -1.28 -5.47
N GLN A 140 4.23 -1.42 -6.23
CA GLN A 140 4.15 -2.27 -7.42
C GLN A 140 4.48 -1.52 -8.72
N ILE A 141 4.65 -0.20 -8.66
CA ILE A 141 5.23 0.62 -9.74
C ILE A 141 6.75 0.63 -9.64
N GLU A 142 7.31 0.81 -8.43
CA GLU A 142 8.77 0.84 -8.23
C GLU A 142 9.43 -0.51 -8.47
N SER A 143 8.70 -1.61 -8.23
CA SER A 143 9.19 -2.98 -8.34
C SER A 143 8.07 -3.89 -8.81
N ASN A 144 8.37 -4.82 -9.72
CA ASN A 144 7.40 -5.82 -10.18
C ASN A 144 7.30 -7.02 -9.21
N GLY A 145 7.86 -6.93 -8.01
CA GLY A 145 7.64 -7.92 -6.95
C GLY A 145 6.15 -8.13 -6.68
N HIS A 146 5.77 -9.35 -6.30
CA HIS A 146 4.38 -9.69 -6.01
C HIS A 146 4.24 -10.14 -4.55
N SER A 147 3.02 -10.48 -4.13
CA SER A 147 2.72 -10.76 -2.73
C SER A 147 2.95 -9.54 -1.82
N VAL A 148 2.85 -8.33 -2.38
CA VAL A 148 2.75 -7.07 -1.60
C VAL A 148 1.39 -7.11 -0.90
N SER A 149 1.41 -7.17 0.43
CA SER A 149 0.22 -7.49 1.23
C SER A 149 -0.11 -6.37 2.20
N PHE A 150 -1.40 -6.21 2.50
CA PHE A 150 -1.86 -5.24 3.49
C PHE A 150 -1.65 -5.68 4.94
N ALA A 151 -1.36 -6.97 5.18
CA ALA A 151 -1.39 -7.56 6.51
C ALA A 151 -2.74 -7.31 7.21
N ARG A 152 -2.75 -6.77 8.44
CA ARG A 152 -3.93 -6.71 9.32
C ARG A 152 -4.78 -5.44 9.10
N MET A 153 -5.34 -5.31 7.91
CA MET A 153 -6.11 -4.12 7.49
C MET A 153 -7.27 -3.80 8.43
N ASP A 154 -7.95 -4.83 8.94
CA ASP A 154 -9.04 -4.68 9.91
C ASP A 154 -8.60 -4.11 11.25
N GLN A 155 -7.30 -4.08 11.57
CA GLN A 155 -6.79 -3.54 12.83
C GLN A 155 -6.38 -2.08 12.68
N TYR A 156 -5.55 -1.75 11.70
CA TYR A 156 -4.99 -0.40 11.58
C TYR A 156 -5.96 0.60 10.94
N LEU A 157 -6.97 0.15 10.19
CA LEU A 157 -8.04 1.03 9.68
C LEU A 157 -9.24 1.14 10.64
N TYR A 158 -9.37 0.24 11.63
CA TYR A 158 -10.51 0.24 12.54
C TYR A 158 -10.69 1.55 13.33
N PRO A 159 -9.64 2.25 13.80
CA PRO A 159 -9.83 3.54 14.44
C PRO A 159 -10.58 4.56 13.57
N PHE A 160 -10.34 4.54 12.25
CA PHE A 160 -11.01 5.42 11.30
C PHE A 160 -12.44 4.95 11.01
N TYR A 161 -12.63 3.64 10.79
CA TYR A 161 -13.94 3.05 10.57
C TYR A 161 -14.87 3.30 11.78
N ARG A 162 -14.40 2.99 13.00
CA ARG A 162 -15.16 3.20 14.23
C ARG A 162 -15.57 4.66 14.40
N ARG A 163 -14.63 5.59 14.19
CA ARG A 163 -14.94 7.01 14.31
C ARG A 163 -16.01 7.44 13.31
N ASP A 164 -15.85 7.08 12.04
CA ASP A 164 -16.69 7.63 10.97
C ASP A 164 -18.04 6.91 10.85
N VAL A 165 -18.08 5.60 11.11
CA VAL A 165 -19.28 4.75 10.94
C VAL A 165 -20.05 4.56 12.25
N GLU A 166 -19.36 4.31 13.37
CA GLU A 166 -20.02 3.95 14.63
C GLU A 166 -20.27 5.15 15.55
N LEU A 167 -19.30 6.06 15.64
CA LEU A 167 -19.34 7.17 16.60
C LEU A 167 -19.96 8.43 15.99
N ASN A 168 -19.39 8.93 14.89
CA ASN A 168 -19.82 10.16 14.25
C ASN A 168 -20.95 9.94 13.25
N GLN A 169 -21.05 8.71 12.71
CA GLN A 169 -22.00 8.35 11.66
C GLN A 169 -21.93 9.29 10.43
N SER A 170 -20.74 9.80 10.14
CA SER A 170 -20.44 10.63 8.98
C SER A 170 -20.24 9.79 7.71
N LEU A 171 -20.09 8.48 7.86
CA LEU A 171 -20.01 7.51 6.77
C LEU A 171 -20.94 6.34 7.09
N ASP A 172 -21.89 6.04 6.22
CA ASP A 172 -22.74 4.86 6.40
C ASP A 172 -21.93 3.57 6.18
N ARG A 173 -22.33 2.48 6.86
CA ARG A 173 -21.68 1.19 6.74
C ARG A 173 -21.65 0.67 5.29
N GLU A 174 -22.72 0.85 4.53
CA GLU A 174 -22.78 0.37 3.15
C GLU A 174 -21.86 1.19 2.24
N HIS A 175 -21.73 2.50 2.47
CA HIS A 175 -20.71 3.31 1.80
C HIS A 175 -19.28 2.87 2.19
N ALA A 176 -19.03 2.48 3.44
CA ALA A 176 -17.73 1.91 3.82
C ALA A 176 -17.44 0.58 3.11
N ILE A 177 -18.45 -0.27 2.91
CA ILE A 177 -18.34 -1.50 2.09
C ILE A 177 -18.06 -1.17 0.63
N GLU A 178 -18.73 -0.17 0.05
CA GLU A 178 -18.50 0.27 -1.32
C GLU A 178 -17.08 0.82 -1.52
N LEU A 179 -16.54 1.56 -0.55
CA LEU A 179 -15.14 1.98 -0.55
C LEU A 179 -14.18 0.79 -0.54
N LEU A 180 -14.50 -0.27 0.23
CA LEU A 180 -13.73 -1.52 0.21
C LEU A 180 -13.83 -2.23 -1.15
N HIS A 181 -15.03 -2.35 -1.74
CA HIS A 181 -15.20 -2.88 -3.10
C HIS A 181 -14.37 -2.12 -4.13
N SER A 182 -14.37 -0.79 -4.04
CA SER A 182 -13.55 0.07 -4.91
C SER A 182 -12.08 -0.29 -4.78
N CYS A 183 -11.56 -0.42 -3.56
CA CYS A 183 -10.19 -0.87 -3.31
C CYS A 183 -9.94 -2.26 -3.92
N TRP A 184 -10.81 -3.24 -3.69
CA TRP A 184 -10.66 -4.60 -4.23
C TRP A 184 -10.58 -4.64 -5.74
N LEU A 185 -11.43 -3.86 -6.43
CA LEU A 185 -11.35 -3.71 -7.89
C LEU A 185 -10.02 -3.05 -8.31
N LYS A 186 -9.56 -2.03 -7.58
CA LYS A 186 -8.24 -1.43 -7.83
C LYS A 186 -7.08 -2.41 -7.63
N LEU A 187 -7.19 -3.36 -6.70
CA LEU A 187 -6.19 -4.43 -6.53
C LEU A 187 -6.21 -5.40 -7.72
N LEU A 188 -7.39 -5.71 -8.26
CA LEU A 188 -7.56 -6.56 -9.43
C LEU A 188 -7.02 -5.92 -10.71
N GLU A 189 -7.05 -4.59 -10.83
CA GLU A 189 -6.49 -3.88 -11.98
C GLU A 189 -4.96 -3.99 -12.09
N VAL A 190 -4.26 -4.22 -10.98
CA VAL A 190 -2.82 -4.47 -11.00
C VAL A 190 -2.57 -5.74 -11.80
N ASN A 191 -1.54 -5.75 -12.64
CA ASN A 191 -1.21 -6.93 -13.44
C ASN A 191 0.31 -7.09 -13.57
N LYS A 192 0.76 -8.32 -13.80
CA LYS A 192 2.17 -8.68 -13.98
C LYS A 192 2.33 -9.76 -15.03
N ILE A 193 3.02 -9.41 -16.11
CA ILE A 193 3.46 -10.39 -17.11
C ILE A 193 4.69 -11.16 -16.61
N ARG A 194 4.74 -12.45 -16.93
CA ARG A 194 5.84 -13.38 -16.62
C ARG A 194 6.24 -14.13 -17.89
N SER A 195 7.43 -14.74 -17.89
CA SER A 195 7.86 -15.59 -19.01
C SER A 195 6.93 -16.77 -19.23
N GLY A 196 6.91 -17.36 -20.42
CA GLY A 196 6.04 -18.51 -20.72
C GLY A 196 6.26 -19.72 -19.81
N SER A 197 7.48 -19.95 -19.31
CA SER A 197 7.75 -21.01 -18.32
C SER A 197 7.19 -20.67 -16.95
N HIS A 198 7.45 -19.45 -16.46
CA HIS A 198 7.07 -19.02 -15.11
C HIS A 198 5.55 -18.79 -14.99
N SER A 199 4.88 -18.33 -16.05
CA SER A 199 3.42 -18.21 -16.10
C SER A 199 2.69 -19.53 -15.88
N LYS A 200 3.29 -20.68 -16.21
CA LYS A 200 2.70 -22.00 -15.93
C LYS A 200 2.72 -22.34 -14.44
N ALA A 201 3.72 -21.85 -13.70
CA ALA A 201 3.80 -21.99 -12.25
C ALA A 201 2.93 -20.96 -11.49
N SER A 202 2.53 -19.88 -12.17
CA SER A 202 1.65 -18.82 -11.65
C SER A 202 0.39 -18.70 -12.53
N ALA A 203 -0.37 -19.79 -12.64
CA ALA A 203 -1.59 -19.83 -13.45
C ALA A 203 -2.63 -18.81 -12.95
N GLY A 204 -3.28 -18.10 -13.89
CA GLY A 204 -4.31 -17.09 -13.59
C GLY A 204 -3.78 -15.66 -13.39
N SER A 205 -2.51 -15.39 -13.75
CA SER A 205 -1.87 -14.08 -13.60
C SER A 205 -1.99 -13.44 -12.19
N PRO A 206 -1.74 -14.20 -11.11
CA PRO A 206 -1.95 -13.71 -9.75
C PRO A 206 -0.88 -12.69 -9.31
N LEU A 207 -1.29 -11.82 -8.39
CA LEU A 207 -0.42 -10.92 -7.64
C LEU A 207 -0.38 -11.21 -6.13
N TYR A 208 -1.27 -12.07 -5.65
CA TYR A 208 -1.26 -12.57 -4.27
C TYR A 208 -1.31 -11.46 -3.19
N GLN A 209 -2.04 -10.39 -3.47
CA GLN A 209 -2.16 -9.24 -2.56
C GLN A 209 -3.05 -9.60 -1.36
N ASN A 210 -2.45 -10.10 -0.28
CA ASN A 210 -3.19 -10.64 0.86
C ASN A 210 -3.72 -9.55 1.79
N VAL A 211 -4.94 -9.76 2.30
CA VAL A 211 -5.53 -9.02 3.43
C VAL A 211 -5.85 -10.04 4.51
N THR A 212 -5.30 -9.83 5.71
CA THR A 212 -5.55 -10.65 6.90
C THR A 212 -6.54 -9.94 7.82
N ILE A 213 -7.51 -10.67 8.36
CA ILE A 213 -8.48 -10.18 9.35
C ILE A 213 -8.54 -11.09 10.59
N GLY A 214 -9.05 -10.57 11.71
CA GLY A 214 -9.21 -11.31 12.95
C GLY A 214 -7.89 -11.55 13.69
N GLY A 215 -7.71 -12.73 14.28
CA GLY A 215 -6.56 -13.09 15.11
C GLY A 215 -6.65 -12.53 16.53
N GLN A 216 -5.50 -12.34 17.19
CA GLN A 216 -5.45 -11.82 18.56
C GLN A 216 -4.65 -10.53 18.65
N LYS A 217 -4.89 -9.75 19.71
CA LYS A 217 -4.09 -8.59 20.10
C LYS A 217 -3.78 -8.64 21.59
N LEU A 218 -2.72 -7.97 22.01
CA LEU A 218 -2.41 -7.80 23.42
C LEU A 218 -3.03 -6.49 23.92
N VAL A 219 -3.86 -6.56 24.95
CA VAL A 219 -4.35 -5.39 25.69
C VAL A 219 -3.75 -5.47 27.09
N ASN A 220 -2.88 -4.54 27.44
CA ASN A 220 -2.13 -4.54 28.70
C ASN A 220 -1.34 -5.86 28.93
N GLY A 221 -0.85 -6.48 27.86
CA GLY A 221 -0.13 -7.76 27.90
C GLY A 221 -1.01 -9.01 27.88
N GLU A 222 -2.35 -8.87 27.95
CA GLU A 222 -3.28 -10.00 27.93
C GLU A 222 -3.79 -10.28 26.50
N PRO A 223 -3.78 -11.54 26.03
CA PRO A 223 -4.35 -11.91 24.73
C PRO A 223 -5.87 -11.71 24.71
N MET A 224 -6.34 -10.95 23.73
CA MET A 224 -7.75 -10.77 23.44
C MET A 224 -8.02 -11.05 21.97
N ASP A 225 -9.26 -11.47 21.67
CA ASP A 225 -9.74 -11.52 20.29
C ASP A 225 -9.62 -10.13 19.65
N ALA A 226 -9.07 -10.08 18.44
CA ALA A 226 -8.90 -8.87 17.67
C ALA A 226 -10.02 -8.63 16.65
N VAL A 227 -10.93 -9.59 16.47
CA VAL A 227 -12.12 -9.41 15.62
C VAL A 227 -12.89 -8.16 16.07
N ASN A 228 -13.24 -7.34 15.10
CA ASN A 228 -13.98 -6.10 15.30
C ASN A 228 -14.97 -5.87 14.14
N PRO A 229 -15.85 -4.85 14.21
CA PRO A 229 -16.83 -4.58 13.15
C PRO A 229 -16.22 -4.38 11.74
N LEU A 230 -15.01 -3.83 11.63
CA LEU A 230 -14.33 -3.73 10.33
C LEU A 230 -13.88 -5.11 9.81
N SER A 231 -13.53 -6.06 10.69
CA SER A 231 -13.26 -7.45 10.28
C SER A 231 -14.48 -8.05 9.56
N TYR A 232 -15.69 -7.84 10.09
CA TYR A 232 -16.94 -8.28 9.46
C TYR A 232 -17.26 -7.53 8.18
N ALA A 233 -17.06 -6.21 8.14
CA ALA A 233 -17.27 -5.41 6.93
C ALA A 233 -16.33 -5.83 5.79
N ILE A 234 -15.06 -6.13 6.10
CA ILE A 234 -14.10 -6.67 5.11
C ILE A 234 -14.55 -8.05 4.62
N LEU A 235 -14.87 -8.97 5.52
CA LEU A 235 -15.35 -10.31 5.14
C LEU A 235 -16.58 -10.24 4.23
N GLU A 236 -17.56 -9.41 4.61
CA GLU A 236 -18.78 -9.23 3.84
C GLU A 236 -18.52 -8.57 2.48
N SER A 237 -17.67 -7.54 2.43
CA SER A 237 -17.31 -6.88 1.16
C SER A 237 -16.66 -7.85 0.17
N CYS A 238 -15.82 -8.77 0.63
CA CYS A 238 -15.23 -9.79 -0.22
C CYS A 238 -16.26 -10.84 -0.67
N GLY A 239 -17.27 -11.15 0.16
CA GLY A 239 -18.31 -12.12 -0.19
C GLY A 239 -19.37 -11.59 -1.16
N ARG A 240 -19.52 -10.27 -1.25
CA ARG A 240 -20.49 -9.60 -2.13
C ARG A 240 -19.92 -9.23 -3.51
N LEU A 241 -18.59 -9.10 -3.63
CA LEU A 241 -17.88 -8.78 -4.88
C LEU A 241 -17.77 -10.00 -5.79
#